data_AF-A0AAW9AZD2-F1
#
_entry.id   AF-A0AAW9AZD2-F1
#
_cell.length_a   1.000
_cell.length_b   1.000
_cell.length_c   1.000
_cell.angle_alpha   90.00
_cell.angle_beta   90.00
_cell.angle_gamma   90.00
#
_symmetry.space_group_name_H-M   'P 1'
#
loop_
_entity.id
_entity.type
_entity.pdbx_description
1 polymer ?
#
loop_
_entity_poly.entity_id
_entity_poly.type
_entity_poly.pdbx_seq_one_letter_code
_entity_poly.pdbx_strand_id
1 'polypeptide(L)'
;MDKFVLFLLCLFMTVGGVVHLYDNIVGGFLPYDFAPRWLNMYWSALGLLDLLAAYLLVKHRRSGLVVMLLILITNVIFSSHAHYTLEILDNNVALQMKTLFLGFSFGVSIWLWNARKHSQSRQIFR
;
A
#
# COMPACT_ATOMS: atom_id res chain seq x y z
N MET A 1 9.26 19.43 0.37
CA MET A 1 9.47 18.01 -0.02
C MET A 1 8.43 17.09 0.61
N ASP A 2 8.13 17.20 1.91
CA ASP A 2 7.21 16.29 2.61
C ASP A 2 5.83 16.15 1.97
N LYS A 3 5.23 17.28 1.56
CA LYS A 3 3.91 17.31 0.91
C LYS A 3 3.91 16.56 -0.43
N PHE A 4 5.00 16.67 -1.18
CA PHE A 4 5.16 16.00 -2.47
C PHE A 4 5.30 14.48 -2.28
N VAL A 5 6.11 14.04 -1.32
CA VAL A 5 6.26 12.61 -1.00
C VAL A 5 4.94 12.02 -0.51
N LEU A 6 4.21 12.73 0.37
CA LEU A 6 2.89 12.28 0.80
C LEU A 6 1.89 12.22 -0.34
N PHE A 7 1.91 13.19 -1.24
CA PHE A 7 1.09 13.18 -2.44
C PHE A 7 1.39 11.92 -3.28
N LEU A 8 2.66 11.60 -3.51
CA LEU A 8 3.05 10.39 -4.22
C LEU A 8 2.54 9.13 -3.52
N LEU A 9 2.75 8.99 -2.20
CA LEU A 9 2.26 7.84 -1.45
C LEU A 9 0.73 7.71 -1.54
N CYS A 10 -0.01 8.82 -1.40
CA CYS A 10 -1.46 8.82 -1.54
C CYS A 10 -1.89 8.44 -2.96
N LEU A 11 -1.19 8.94 -3.97
CA LEU A 11 -1.47 8.62 -5.38
C LEU A 11 -1.31 7.12 -5.63
N PHE A 12 -0.19 6.52 -5.20
CA PHE A 12 0.05 5.08 -5.37
C PHE A 12 -0.99 4.23 -4.65
N MET A 13 -1.31 4.54 -3.39
CA MET A 13 -2.37 3.82 -2.66
C MET A 13 -3.73 4.00 -3.35
N THR A 14 -4.05 5.20 -3.82
CA THR A 14 -5.33 5.42 -4.52
C THR A 14 -5.41 4.64 -5.81
N VAL A 15 -4.35 4.64 -6.63
CA VAL A 15 -4.33 3.89 -7.90
C VAL A 15 -4.46 2.40 -7.64
N GLY A 16 -3.70 1.84 -6.69
CA GLY A 16 -3.83 0.43 -6.31
C GLY A 16 -5.24 0.08 -5.84
N GLY A 17 -5.80 0.92 -4.97
CA GLY A 17 -7.16 0.74 -4.45
C GLY A 17 -8.24 0.79 -5.52
N VAL A 18 -8.13 1.73 -6.47
CA VAL A 18 -9.06 1.87 -7.60
C VAL A 18 -8.96 0.66 -8.53
N VAL A 19 -7.76 0.13 -8.81
CA VAL A 19 -7.60 -1.06 -9.66
C VAL A 19 -8.28 -2.27 -9.03
N HIS A 20 -8.01 -2.57 -7.76
CA HIS A 20 -8.66 -3.69 -7.07
C HIS A 20 -10.18 -3.50 -6.95
N LEU A 21 -10.63 -2.27 -6.72
CA LEU A 21 -12.07 -1.98 -6.68
C LEU A 21 -12.71 -2.16 -8.06
N TYR A 22 -12.04 -1.73 -9.13
CA TYR A 22 -12.49 -1.93 -10.51
C TYR A 22 -12.59 -3.42 -10.83
N ASP A 23 -11.58 -4.22 -10.48
CA ASP A 23 -11.61 -5.67 -10.65
C ASP A 23 -12.81 -6.29 -9.94
N ASN A 24 -13.10 -5.87 -8.70
CA ASN A 24 -14.26 -6.36 -7.94
C ASN A 24 -15.60 -5.94 -8.54
N ILE A 25 -15.68 -4.76 -9.17
CA ILE A 25 -16.92 -4.27 -9.79
C ILE A 25 -17.16 -4.98 -11.12
N VAL A 26 -16.12 -5.15 -11.94
CA VAL A 26 -16.23 -5.71 -13.29
C VAL A 26 -16.23 -7.24 -13.28
N GLY A 27 -15.36 -7.86 -12.49
CA GLY A 27 -15.26 -9.31 -12.34
C GLY A 27 -16.21 -9.89 -11.28
N GLY A 28 -16.88 -9.04 -10.51
CA GLY A 28 -17.74 -9.45 -9.39
C GLY A 28 -16.98 -9.67 -8.08
N PHE A 29 -17.73 -10.03 -7.03
CA PHE A 29 -17.13 -10.29 -5.72
C PHE A 29 -16.22 -11.53 -5.79
N LEU A 30 -14.95 -11.37 -5.42
CA LEU A 30 -13.88 -12.37 -5.54
C LEU A 30 -13.51 -12.68 -7.01
N PRO A 31 -13.03 -11.70 -7.79
CA PRO A 31 -12.84 -11.85 -9.24
C PRO A 31 -11.63 -12.71 -9.63
N TYR A 32 -10.76 -13.07 -8.69
CA TYR A 32 -9.51 -13.78 -8.96
C TYR A 32 -9.67 -15.31 -8.87
N ASP A 33 -10.44 -15.90 -9.80
CA ASP A 33 -10.80 -17.33 -9.79
C ASP A 33 -9.60 -18.29 -9.96
N PHE A 34 -8.52 -17.80 -10.54
CA PHE A 34 -7.26 -18.54 -10.69
C PHE A 34 -6.49 -18.69 -9.37
N ALA A 35 -6.87 -17.94 -8.32
CA ALA A 35 -6.19 -17.93 -7.04
C ALA A 35 -6.99 -18.70 -5.96
N PRO A 36 -6.32 -19.30 -4.97
CA PRO A 36 -7.00 -19.86 -3.81
C PRO A 36 -7.90 -18.83 -3.12
N ARG A 37 -9.04 -19.28 -2.58
CA ARG A 37 -10.08 -18.39 -2.02
C ARG A 37 -9.55 -17.36 -1.01
N TRP A 38 -8.61 -17.75 -0.16
CA TRP A 38 -8.02 -16.85 0.85
C TRP A 38 -7.22 -15.70 0.21
N LEU A 39 -6.54 -15.96 -0.90
CA LEU A 39 -5.74 -14.98 -1.62
C LEU A 39 -6.64 -14.05 -2.44
N ASN A 40 -7.68 -14.61 -3.06
CA ASN A 40 -8.71 -13.85 -3.76
C ASN A 40 -9.43 -12.89 -2.78
N MET A 41 -9.81 -13.37 -1.60
CA MET A 41 -10.35 -12.51 -0.52
C MET A 41 -9.39 -11.38 -0.14
N TYR A 42 -8.11 -11.69 0.00
CA TYR A 42 -7.09 -10.70 0.31
C TYR A 42 -6.98 -9.62 -0.78
N TRP A 43 -6.79 -10.00 -2.04
CA TRP A 43 -6.68 -9.03 -3.15
C TRP A 43 -7.97 -8.23 -3.36
N SER A 44 -9.12 -8.85 -3.15
CA SER A 44 -10.41 -8.13 -3.19
C SER A 44 -10.49 -7.09 -2.08
N ALA A 45 -10.02 -7.40 -0.87
CA ALA A 45 -10.02 -6.47 0.26
C ALA A 45 -9.00 -5.32 0.09
N LEU A 46 -7.92 -5.52 -0.66
CA LEU A 46 -6.91 -4.47 -0.90
C LEU A 46 -7.52 -3.18 -1.45
N GLY A 47 -8.54 -3.28 -2.31
CA GLY A 47 -9.23 -2.11 -2.86
C GLY A 47 -9.67 -1.11 -1.79
N LEU A 48 -10.35 -1.60 -0.75
CA LEU A 48 -10.83 -0.77 0.35
C LEU A 48 -9.69 -0.38 1.31
N LEU A 49 -8.77 -1.30 1.60
CA LEU A 49 -7.65 -1.06 2.51
C LEU A 49 -6.71 0.02 1.98
N ASP A 50 -6.46 0.04 0.67
CA ASP A 50 -5.60 1.00 0.01
C ASP A 50 -6.20 2.42 0.06
N LEU A 51 -7.50 2.55 -0.23
CA LEU A 51 -8.21 3.83 -0.12
C LEU A 51 -8.26 4.32 1.34
N LEU A 52 -8.44 3.40 2.30
CA LEU A 52 -8.36 3.71 3.72
C LEU A 52 -6.96 4.22 4.11
N ALA A 53 -5.89 3.57 3.62
CA ALA A 53 -4.52 3.99 3.86
C ALA A 53 -4.26 5.39 3.28
N ALA A 54 -4.72 5.68 2.06
CA ALA A 54 -4.62 6.99 1.44
C ALA A 54 -5.34 8.06 2.28
N TYR A 55 -6.57 7.80 2.72
CA TYR A 55 -7.33 8.68 3.61
C TYR A 55 -6.59 8.94 4.93
N LEU A 56 -6.07 7.88 5.56
CA LEU A 56 -5.31 7.99 6.81
C LEU A 56 -3.98 8.73 6.63
N LEU A 57 -3.30 8.60 5.50
CA LEU A 57 -2.07 9.36 5.21
C LEU A 57 -2.33 10.87 5.21
N VAL A 58 -3.50 11.29 4.69
CA VAL A 58 -3.92 12.69 4.67
C VAL A 58 -4.35 13.17 6.06
N LYS A 59 -5.24 12.43 6.73
CA LYS A 59 -5.88 12.91 7.98
C LYS A 59 -5.11 12.55 9.26
N HIS A 60 -4.53 11.36 9.30
CA HIS A 60 -3.85 10.75 10.45
C HIS A 60 -2.49 10.19 10.06
N ARG A 61 -1.59 11.05 9.54
CA ARG A 61 -0.31 10.67 8.90
C ARG A 61 0.42 9.48 9.53
N ARG A 62 0.60 9.46 10.87
CA ARG A 62 1.32 8.36 11.55
C ARG A 62 0.60 7.02 11.39
N SER A 63 -0.69 6.98 11.69
CA SER A 63 -1.52 5.79 11.50
C SER A 63 -1.57 5.40 10.03
N GLY A 64 -1.67 6.37 9.12
CA GLY A 64 -1.62 6.14 7.68
C GLY A 64 -0.32 5.47 7.22
N LEU A 65 0.84 5.93 7.70
CA LEU A 65 2.13 5.31 7.37
C LEU A 65 2.21 3.87 7.88
N VAL A 66 1.75 3.60 9.11
CA VAL A 66 1.74 2.23 9.68
C VAL A 66 0.83 1.31 8.85
N VAL A 67 -0.40 1.73 8.58
CA VAL A 67 -1.36 0.93 7.80
C VAL A 67 -0.85 0.69 6.38
N MET A 68 -0.35 1.73 5.71
CA MET A 68 0.26 1.62 4.39
C MET A 68 1.40 0.61 4.38
N LEU A 69 2.35 0.69 5.33
CA LEU A 69 3.46 -0.25 5.38
C LEU A 69 3.00 -1.69 5.63
N LEU A 70 2.03 -1.92 6.51
CA LEU A 70 1.46 -3.25 6.73
C LEU A 70 0.83 -3.82 5.45
N ILE A 71 0.10 -3.00 4.70
CA ILE A 71 -0.48 -3.41 3.41
C ILE A 71 0.62 -3.75 2.41
N LEU A 72 1.62 -2.88 2.24
CA LEU A 72 2.71 -3.10 1.28
C LEU A 72 3.53 -4.36 1.61
N ILE A 73 3.84 -4.58 2.89
CA ILE A 73 4.56 -5.77 3.35
C ILE A 73 3.74 -7.03 3.05
N THR A 74 2.47 -7.07 3.46
CA THR A 74 1.61 -8.24 3.23
C THR A 74 1.37 -8.49 1.74
N ASN A 75 1.27 -7.43 0.93
CA ASN A 75 1.06 -7.54 -0.52
C ASN A 75 2.28 -8.16 -1.19
N VAL A 76 3.49 -7.73 -0.79
CA VAL A 76 4.73 -8.37 -1.25
C VAL A 76 4.80 -9.83 -0.80
N ILE A 77 4.49 -10.16 0.46
CA ILE A 77 4.54 -11.53 0.97
C ILE A 77 3.58 -12.44 0.19
N PHE A 78 2.32 -12.05 0.06
CA PHE A 78 1.32 -12.87 -0.63
C PHE A 78 1.53 -12.93 -2.13
N SER A 79 2.02 -11.85 -2.76
CA SER A 79 2.41 -11.90 -4.17
C SER A 79 3.63 -12.79 -4.41
N SER A 80 4.61 -12.78 -3.49
CA SER A 80 5.74 -13.70 -3.54
C SER A 80 5.29 -15.15 -3.36
N HIS A 81 4.39 -15.42 -2.42
CA HIS A 81 3.82 -16.76 -2.24
C HIS A 81 3.07 -17.22 -3.50
N ALA A 82 2.25 -16.34 -4.08
CA ALA A 82 1.52 -16.61 -5.31
C ALA A 82 2.45 -16.92 -6.50
N HIS A 83 3.58 -16.23 -6.57
CA HIS A 83 4.57 -16.41 -7.63
C HIS A 83 5.43 -17.67 -7.41
N TYR A 84 6.12 -17.78 -6.27
CA TYR A 84 7.14 -18.81 -6.04
C TYR A 84 6.61 -20.15 -5.55
N THR A 85 5.41 -20.21 -4.97
CA THR A 85 4.88 -21.46 -4.38
C THR A 85 3.64 -21.94 -5.10
N LEU A 86 2.76 -21.02 -5.50
CA LEU A 86 1.53 -21.38 -6.22
C LEU A 86 1.72 -21.37 -7.74
N GLU A 87 2.78 -20.71 -8.24
CA GLU A 87 3.09 -20.60 -9.68
C GLU A 87 1.91 -20.05 -10.50
N ILE A 88 1.08 -19.20 -9.90
CA ILE A 88 -0.10 -18.59 -10.55
C ILE A 88 0.17 -17.21 -11.13
N LEU A 89 1.34 -16.64 -10.84
CA LEU A 89 1.77 -15.35 -11.38
C LEU A 89 3.04 -15.60 -12.20
N ASP A 90 3.00 -15.42 -13.52
CA ASP A 90 4.18 -15.66 -14.36
C ASP A 90 5.12 -14.44 -14.46
N ASN A 91 4.65 -13.26 -14.06
CA ASN A 91 5.34 -12.00 -14.30
C ASN A 91 6.11 -11.47 -13.07
N ASN A 92 7.43 -11.60 -13.12
CA ASN A 92 8.34 -11.14 -12.06
C ASN A 92 8.41 -9.61 -11.97
N VAL A 93 8.11 -8.88 -13.06
CA VAL A 93 8.17 -7.41 -13.09
C VAL A 93 7.16 -6.82 -12.11
N ALA A 94 5.94 -7.35 -12.08
CA ALA A 94 4.91 -6.88 -11.16
C ALA A 94 5.35 -7.06 -9.70
N LEU A 95 5.93 -8.22 -9.37
CA LEU A 95 6.44 -8.50 -8.02
C LEU A 95 7.63 -7.58 -7.67
N GLN A 96 8.56 -7.36 -8.60
CA GLN A 96 9.70 -6.46 -8.41
C GLN A 96 9.26 -5.00 -8.23
N MET A 97 8.22 -4.56 -8.93
CA MET A 97 7.67 -3.21 -8.74
C MET A 97 7.03 -3.06 -7.36
N LYS A 98 6.33 -4.09 -6.86
CA LYS A 98 5.79 -4.10 -5.49
C LYS A 98 6.90 -4.03 -4.43
N THR A 99 7.98 -4.80 -4.61
CA THR A 99 9.12 -4.78 -3.66
C THR A 99 9.89 -3.46 -3.71
N LEU A 100 10.11 -2.90 -4.91
CA LEU A 100 10.71 -1.58 -5.09
C LEU A 100 9.90 -0.50 -4.38
N PHE A 101 8.58 -0.52 -4.58
CA PHE A 101 7.68 0.45 -3.97
C PHE A 101 7.63 0.31 -2.44
N LEU A 102 7.66 -0.91 -1.91
CA LEU A 102 7.79 -1.17 -0.48
C LEU A 102 9.10 -0.57 0.07
N GLY A 103 10.24 -0.82 -0.59
CA GLY A 103 11.54 -0.31 -0.17
C GLY A 103 11.57 1.23 -0.15
N PHE A 104 11.09 1.86 -1.23
CA PHE A 104 10.92 3.32 -1.28
C PHE A 104 10.05 3.83 -0.13
N SER A 105 8.87 3.21 0.06
CA SER A 105 7.89 3.61 1.08
C SER A 105 8.45 3.48 2.49
N PHE A 106 9.24 2.46 2.76
CA PHE A 106 9.89 2.25 4.05
C PHE A 106 10.89 3.39 4.36
N GLY A 107 11.76 3.70 3.40
CA GLY A 107 12.76 4.77 3.53
C GLY A 107 12.10 6.13 3.78
N VAL A 108 11.11 6.50 2.98
CA VAL A 108 10.41 7.79 3.15
C VAL A 108 9.55 7.84 4.41
N SER A 109 9.03 6.71 4.89
CA SER A 109 8.23 6.66 6.10
C SER A 109 9.06 7.00 7.35
N ILE A 110 10.29 6.50 7.43
CA ILE A 110 11.23 6.85 8.53
C ILE A 110 11.47 8.36 8.55
N TRP A 111 11.71 8.94 7.37
CA TRP A 111 11.92 10.38 7.23
C TRP A 111 10.68 11.20 7.60
N LEU A 112 9.51 10.85 7.06
CA LEU A 112 8.23 11.53 7.33
C LEU A 112 7.80 11.42 8.79
N TRP A 113 8.18 10.33 9.48
CA TRP A 113 7.92 10.14 10.90
C TRP A 113 8.68 11.17 11.76
N ASN A 114 9.94 11.43 11.40
CA ASN A 114 10.83 12.33 12.13
C ASN A 114 10.59 13.82 11.79
N ALA A 115 10.19 14.15 10.56
CA ALA A 115 9.95 15.52 10.12
C ALA A 115 8.90 16.28 10.99
N ARG A 116 7.89 15.57 11.52
CA ARG A 116 6.88 16.18 12.41
C ARG A 116 7.43 16.56 13.80
N LYS A 117 8.43 15.84 14.33
CA LYS A 117 9.04 16.18 15.64
C LYS A 117 9.69 17.58 15.61
N HIS A 118 10.34 17.93 14.51
CA HIS A 118 11.01 19.23 14.33
C HIS A 118 10.06 20.43 14.17
N SER A 119 8.82 20.20 13.74
CA SER A 119 7.82 21.26 13.65
C SER A 119 7.18 21.56 15.01
N GLN A 120 6.94 20.52 15.82
CA GLN A 120 6.37 20.72 17.16
C GLN A 120 7.38 21.26 18.16
N SER A 121 8.66 20.85 18.11
CA SER A 121 9.68 21.39 19.03
C SER A 121 9.86 22.90 18.85
N ARG A 122 9.85 23.40 17.61
CA ARG A 122 9.95 24.84 17.31
C ARG A 122 8.76 25.68 17.79
N GLN A 123 7.60 25.07 18.03
CA GLN A 123 6.44 25.77 18.58
C GLN A 123 6.45 25.86 20.10
N ILE A 124 7.24 25.03 20.80
CA ILE A 124 7.33 25.05 22.27
C ILE A 124 8.30 26.15 22.75
N PHE A 125 9.29 26.51 21.93
CA PHE A 125 10.28 27.54 22.24
C PHE A 125 9.92 28.94 21.72
N ARG A 126 8.65 29.18 21.39
CA ARG A 126 8.11 30.50 21.01
C ARG A 126 6.98 30.87 21.96
#